data_AF-A0A8H1L577-F1
#
_entry.id   AF-A0A8H1L577-F1
#
_cell.length_a   1.000
_cell.length_b   1.000
_cell.length_c   1.000
_cell.angle_alpha   90.00
_cell.angle_beta   90.00
_cell.angle_gamma   90.00
#
_symmetry.space_group_name_H-M   'P 1'
#
loop_
_entity.id
_entity.type
_entity.pdbx_description
1 polymer ?
#
loop_
_entity_poly.entity_id
_entity_poly.type
_entity_poly.pdbx_seq_one_letter_code
_entity_poly.pdbx_strand_id
1 'polypeptide(L)'
;MSTQSPSASPEVSDEDLLAGASRLESCWYTGPRLWHGTSGESVTGARTAAHLETAIGLLEREGWEPGQFGLREVLAGPQDLTDVSLKVLELVICARTGAGSAEPRLWDRVPGRTVTEVRALLLAGAAYARRYGPA
;
A
#
# COMPACT_ATOMS: atom_id res chain seq x y z
N MET A 1 -31.46 1.00 -34.14
CA MET A 1 -30.52 0.16 -33.38
C MET A 1 -29.42 1.07 -32.85
N SER A 2 -29.55 1.55 -31.62
CA SER A 2 -28.54 2.41 -30.99
C SER A 2 -27.49 1.52 -30.33
N THR A 3 -26.27 1.55 -30.83
CA THR A 3 -25.11 0.95 -30.17
C THR A 3 -24.68 1.87 -29.04
N GLN A 4 -24.96 1.46 -27.80
CA GLN A 4 -24.41 2.08 -26.60
C GLN A 4 -22.93 1.69 -26.49
N SER A 5 -22.05 2.69 -26.53
CA SER A 5 -20.62 2.51 -26.23
C SER A 5 -20.43 2.04 -24.78
N PRO A 6 -19.44 1.20 -24.48
CA PRO A 6 -19.14 0.82 -23.11
C PRO A 6 -18.65 2.06 -22.34
N SER A 7 -19.30 2.32 -21.21
CA SER A 7 -18.92 3.35 -20.24
C SER A 7 -17.56 2.95 -19.66
N ALA A 8 -16.50 3.67 -20.02
CA ALA A 8 -15.22 3.57 -19.33
C ALA A 8 -15.42 4.12 -17.91
N SER A 9 -15.35 3.23 -16.90
CA SER A 9 -15.19 3.67 -15.51
C SER A 9 -14.00 4.62 -15.45
N PRO A 10 -14.10 5.77 -14.75
CA PRO A 10 -12.96 6.66 -14.62
C PRO A 10 -11.81 5.89 -13.97
N GLU A 11 -10.71 5.72 -14.69
CA GLU A 11 -9.46 5.25 -14.09
C GLU A 11 -9.07 6.26 -13.01
N VAL A 12 -9.10 5.85 -11.75
CA VAL A 12 -8.71 6.70 -10.63
C VAL A 12 -7.26 7.10 -10.85
N SER A 13 -6.99 8.41 -10.98
CA SER A 13 -5.63 8.91 -11.13
C SER A 13 -4.80 8.57 -9.88
N ASP A 14 -3.49 8.35 -10.05
CA ASP A 14 -2.59 8.13 -8.93
C ASP A 14 -2.71 9.24 -7.87
N GLU A 15 -2.86 10.50 -8.28
CA GLU A 15 -3.04 11.61 -7.33
C GLU A 15 -4.35 11.49 -6.54
N ASP A 16 -5.45 11.11 -7.19
CA ASP A 16 -6.74 10.92 -6.53
C ASP A 16 -6.70 9.76 -5.54
N LEU A 17 -5.97 8.69 -5.89
CA LEU A 17 -5.72 7.55 -5.02
C LEU A 17 -4.93 7.97 -3.77
N LEU A 18 -3.83 8.70 -3.95
CA LEU A 18 -2.99 9.15 -2.84
C LEU A 18 -3.72 10.16 -1.94
N ALA A 19 -4.48 11.08 -2.54
CA ALA A 19 -5.34 12.00 -1.80
C ALA A 19 -6.45 11.25 -1.04
N GLY A 20 -7.00 10.19 -1.63
CA GLY A 20 -7.95 9.29 -0.98
C GLY A 20 -7.37 8.61 0.26
N ALA A 21 -6.16 8.05 0.14
CA ALA A 21 -5.45 7.45 1.27
C ALA A 21 -5.16 8.48 2.38
N SER A 22 -4.82 9.72 2.02
CA SER A 22 -4.56 10.80 2.99
C SER A 22 -5.81 11.22 3.77
N ARG A 23 -6.97 11.24 3.09
CA ARG A 23 -8.26 11.44 3.77
C ARG A 23 -8.56 10.30 4.75
N LEU A 24 -8.31 9.05 4.35
CA LEU A 24 -8.49 7.90 5.25
C LEU A 24 -7.55 7.98 6.46
N GLU A 25 -6.28 8.34 6.28
CA GLU A 25 -5.35 8.54 7.40
C GLU A 25 -5.93 9.53 8.41
N SER A 26 -6.39 10.68 7.92
CA SER A 26 -6.97 11.74 8.77
C SER A 26 -8.23 11.30 9.50
N CYS A 27 -9.02 10.40 8.91
CA CYS A 27 -10.22 9.85 9.54
C CYS A 27 -9.92 8.77 10.58
N TRP A 28 -8.88 7.94 10.35
CA TRP A 28 -8.60 6.78 11.19
C TRP A 28 -7.62 7.09 12.33
N TYR A 29 -6.72 8.04 12.11
CA TYR A 29 -5.66 8.36 13.05
C TYR A 29 -5.78 9.79 13.56
N THR A 30 -5.95 9.95 14.87
CA THR A 30 -5.83 11.25 15.53
C THR A 30 -4.35 11.55 15.75
N GLY A 31 -3.82 12.59 15.09
CA GLY A 31 -2.39 12.94 15.15
C GLY A 31 -1.48 11.98 14.37
N PRO A 32 -0.14 12.03 14.53
CA PRO A 32 0.81 11.27 13.72
C PRO A 32 0.88 9.77 14.10
N ARG A 33 -0.22 9.18 14.60
CA ARG A 33 -0.27 7.80 15.11
C ARG A 33 0.02 6.74 14.05
N LEU A 34 -0.25 7.06 12.77
CA LEU A 34 0.15 6.20 11.65
C LEU A 34 1.67 5.98 11.65
N TRP A 35 2.43 7.06 11.85
CA TRP A 35 3.90 7.13 11.69
C TRP A 35 4.68 6.72 12.93
N HIS A 36 4.02 6.06 13.87
CA HIS A 36 4.68 5.43 15.02
C HIS A 36 4.48 3.92 14.93
N GLY A 37 5.59 3.20 15.09
CA GLY A 37 5.59 1.76 15.21
C GLY A 37 4.89 1.27 16.48
N THR A 38 4.76 -0.04 16.62
CA THR A 38 4.15 -0.64 17.82
C THR A 38 4.98 -0.38 19.09
N SER A 39 6.28 -0.12 18.97
CA SER A 39 7.14 0.30 20.08
C SER A 39 6.93 1.76 20.51
N GLY A 40 6.33 2.59 19.65
CA GLY A 40 6.30 4.04 19.80
C GLY A 40 7.47 4.77 19.12
N GLU A 41 8.40 4.07 18.45
CA GLU A 41 9.42 4.72 17.60
C GLU A 41 8.76 5.43 16.42
N SER A 42 9.17 6.67 16.16
CA SER A 42 8.74 7.42 14.97
C SER A 42 9.42 6.88 13.72
N VAL A 43 8.64 6.67 12.66
CA VAL A 43 9.11 6.21 11.36
C VAL A 43 8.84 7.29 10.32
N THR A 44 9.87 7.66 9.56
CA THR A 44 9.74 8.70 8.54
C THR A 44 9.10 8.17 7.26
N GLY A 45 8.52 9.09 6.48
CA GLY A 45 8.01 8.80 5.15
C GLY A 45 9.10 8.28 4.22
N ALA A 46 10.30 8.86 4.30
CA ALA A 46 11.45 8.44 3.51
C ALA A 46 11.91 7.00 3.84
N ARG A 47 11.99 6.64 5.13
CA ARG A 47 12.33 5.26 5.55
C ARG A 47 11.27 4.27 5.07
N THR A 48 9.99 4.62 5.21
CA THR A 48 8.86 3.78 4.77
C THR A 48 8.88 3.57 3.26
N ALA A 49 9.09 4.64 2.48
CA ALA A 49 9.16 4.54 1.02
C ALA A 49 10.33 3.67 0.55
N ALA A 50 11.52 3.86 1.13
CA ALA A 50 12.69 3.04 0.81
C ALA A 50 12.49 1.55 1.15
N HIS A 51 11.78 1.25 2.24
CA HIS A 51 11.44 -0.12 2.62
C HIS A 51 10.52 -0.78 1.59
N LEU A 52 9.46 -0.07 1.17
CA LEU A 52 8.52 -0.56 0.16
C LEU A 52 9.20 -0.79 -1.20
N GLU A 53 10.14 0.07 -1.59
CA GLU A 53 10.93 -0.10 -2.82
C GLU A 53 11.92 -1.25 -2.75
N THR A 54 12.52 -1.47 -1.59
CA THR A 54 13.35 -2.65 -1.35
C THR A 54 12.52 -3.93 -1.51
N ALA A 55 11.28 -3.92 -1.01
CA ALA A 55 10.31 -5.01 -1.21
C ALA A 55 10.01 -5.26 -2.70
N ILE A 56 9.88 -4.21 -3.52
CA ILE A 56 9.70 -4.37 -4.98
C ILE A 56 10.91 -5.07 -5.60
N GLY A 57 12.12 -4.62 -5.30
CA GLY A 57 13.33 -5.24 -5.83
C GLY A 57 13.49 -6.71 -5.41
N LEU A 58 12.99 -7.06 -4.22
CA LEU A 58 12.96 -8.44 -3.74
C LEU A 58 11.92 -9.29 -4.49
N LEU A 59 10.72 -8.77 -4.75
CA LEU A 59 9.71 -9.45 -5.58
C LEU A 59 10.23 -9.75 -6.98
N GLU A 60 10.89 -8.77 -7.60
CA GLU A 60 11.44 -8.89 -8.95
C GLU A 60 12.59 -9.91 -9.00
N ARG A 61 13.41 -10.00 -7.94
CA ARG A 61 14.55 -10.91 -7.89
C ARG A 61 14.17 -12.36 -7.61
N GLU A 62 13.28 -12.60 -6.65
CA GLU A 62 12.96 -13.96 -6.18
C GLU A 62 11.85 -14.64 -6.98
N GLY A 63 11.14 -13.90 -7.83
CA GLY A 63 9.98 -14.41 -8.58
C GLY A 63 8.77 -14.59 -7.65
N TRP A 64 7.88 -13.61 -7.65
CA TRP A 64 6.67 -13.66 -6.82
C TRP A 64 5.68 -14.72 -7.29
N GLU A 65 5.17 -15.52 -6.35
CA GLU A 65 4.11 -16.51 -6.58
C GLU A 65 3.07 -16.44 -5.45
N PRO A 66 1.77 -16.25 -5.76
CA PRO A 66 0.74 -16.07 -4.74
C PRO A 66 0.69 -17.26 -3.77
N GLY A 67 0.70 -16.97 -2.47
CA GLY A 67 0.56 -17.97 -1.40
C GLY A 67 1.84 -18.72 -1.02
N GLN A 68 2.88 -18.70 -1.86
CA GLN A 68 4.20 -19.27 -1.53
C GLN A 68 5.13 -18.23 -0.92
N PHE A 69 5.10 -17.01 -1.45
CA PHE A 69 5.93 -15.88 -1.03
C PHE A 69 5.18 -14.58 -1.33
N GLY A 70 5.13 -13.64 -0.39
CA GLY A 70 4.31 -12.45 -0.56
C GLY A 70 4.71 -11.27 0.30
N LEU A 71 3.75 -10.41 0.58
CA LEU A 71 3.96 -9.16 1.34
C LEU A 71 4.57 -9.41 2.71
N ARG A 72 4.27 -10.55 3.34
CA ARG A 72 4.85 -10.92 4.63
C ARG A 72 6.38 -11.06 4.54
N GLU A 73 6.86 -11.81 3.55
CA GLU A 73 8.27 -12.12 3.41
C GLU A 73 9.05 -10.93 2.83
N VAL A 74 8.48 -10.21 1.85
CA VAL A 74 9.20 -9.09 1.22
C VAL A 74 9.29 -7.85 2.08
N LEU A 75 8.33 -7.66 2.99
CA LEU A 75 8.36 -6.56 3.95
C LEU A 75 9.06 -6.93 5.26
N ALA A 76 9.62 -8.15 5.37
CA ALA A 76 10.35 -8.54 6.57
C ALA A 76 11.52 -7.57 6.83
N GLY A 77 11.58 -7.06 8.05
CA GLY A 77 12.55 -6.03 8.44
C GLY A 77 12.31 -5.59 9.89
N PRO A 78 12.82 -4.42 10.29
CA PRO A 78 12.52 -3.85 11.60
C PRO A 78 11.01 -3.78 11.85
N GLN A 79 10.57 -4.21 13.04
CA GLN A 79 9.15 -4.38 13.34
C GLN A 79 8.35 -3.09 13.14
N ASP A 80 8.80 -1.98 13.72
CA ASP A 80 8.11 -0.69 13.63
C ASP A 80 7.97 -0.18 12.19
N LEU A 81 9.03 -0.33 11.39
CA LEU A 81 9.03 0.03 9.98
C LEU A 81 8.05 -0.84 9.19
N THR A 82 8.06 -2.15 9.46
CA THR A 82 7.14 -3.11 8.82
C THR A 82 5.69 -2.79 9.16
N ASP A 83 5.40 -2.48 10.43
CA ASP A 83 4.06 -2.14 10.89
C ASP A 83 3.55 -0.86 10.24
N VAL A 84 4.38 0.19 10.16
CA VAL A 84 4.02 1.45 9.49
C VAL A 84 3.81 1.22 7.99
N SER A 85 4.68 0.45 7.34
CA SER A 85 4.50 0.08 5.93
C SER A 85 3.18 -0.64 5.67
N LEU A 86 2.78 -1.58 6.53
CA LEU A 86 1.51 -2.29 6.36
C LEU A 86 0.30 -1.36 6.52
N LYS A 87 0.31 -0.47 7.51
CA LYS A 87 -0.77 0.52 7.68
C LYS A 87 -0.89 1.44 6.46
N VAL A 88 0.25 1.86 5.88
CA VAL A 88 0.26 2.63 4.62
C VAL A 88 -0.36 1.84 3.47
N LEU A 89 -0.03 0.55 3.32
CA LEU A 89 -0.62 -0.28 2.27
C LEU A 89 -2.11 -0.51 2.49
N GLU A 90 -2.57 -0.66 3.73
CA GLU A 90 -4.00 -0.75 4.06
C GLU A 90 -4.75 0.50 3.59
N LEU A 91 -4.24 1.70 3.87
CA LEU A 91 -4.85 2.96 3.43
C LEU A 91 -4.97 3.02 1.90
N VAL A 92 -3.92 2.60 1.18
CA VAL A 92 -3.92 2.56 -0.29
C VAL A 92 -4.91 1.54 -0.83
N ILE A 93 -4.99 0.34 -0.24
CA ILE A 93 -5.98 -0.68 -0.64
C ILE A 93 -7.39 -0.14 -0.43
N CYS A 94 -7.67 0.46 0.73
CA CYS A 94 -8.99 0.97 1.07
C CYS A 94 -9.38 2.15 0.16
N ALA A 95 -8.45 3.07 -0.12
CA ALA A 95 -8.67 4.17 -1.05
C ALA A 95 -8.97 3.67 -2.48
N ARG A 96 -8.29 2.60 -2.92
CA ARG A 96 -8.51 2.01 -4.26
C ARG A 96 -9.82 1.25 -4.37
N THR A 97 -10.24 0.56 -3.30
CA THR A 97 -11.35 -0.41 -3.37
C THR A 97 -12.65 0.10 -2.76
N GLY A 98 -12.60 1.16 -1.96
CA GLY A 98 -13.74 1.61 -1.14
C GLY A 98 -14.00 0.74 0.09
N ALA A 99 -13.14 -0.23 0.40
CA ALA A 99 -13.26 -1.04 1.60
C ALA A 99 -13.03 -0.21 2.87
N GLY A 100 -13.73 -0.55 3.96
CA GLY A 100 -13.58 0.14 5.26
C GLY A 100 -12.36 -0.27 6.08
N SER A 101 -11.74 -1.41 5.77
CA SER A 101 -10.43 -1.84 6.27
C SER A 101 -9.87 -2.91 5.32
N ALA A 102 -8.57 -3.15 5.35
CA ALA A 102 -7.95 -4.22 4.58
C ALA A 102 -6.74 -4.79 5.32
N GLU A 103 -6.58 -6.12 5.31
CA GLU A 103 -5.35 -6.76 5.77
C GLU A 103 -4.43 -6.97 4.55
N PRO A 104 -3.34 -6.20 4.40
CA PRO A 104 -2.50 -6.29 3.21
C PRO A 104 -1.94 -7.68 2.98
N ARG A 105 -1.59 -8.43 4.05
CA ARG A 105 -1.00 -9.79 3.94
C ARG A 105 -2.00 -10.89 3.59
N LEU A 106 -3.30 -10.57 3.59
CA LEU A 106 -4.34 -11.44 3.04
C LEU A 106 -4.72 -10.99 1.63
N TRP A 107 -4.59 -9.69 1.35
CA TRP A 107 -4.90 -9.11 0.04
C TRP A 107 -4.04 -9.66 -1.09
N ASP A 108 -2.75 -9.93 -0.83
CA ASP A 108 -1.82 -10.52 -1.80
C ASP A 108 -2.03 -12.02 -2.00
N ARG A 109 -2.71 -12.70 -1.07
CA ARG A 109 -3.01 -14.14 -1.12
C ARG A 109 -4.31 -14.49 -1.83
N VAL A 110 -5.08 -13.49 -2.25
CA VAL A 110 -6.33 -13.71 -2.99
C VAL A 110 -6.03 -14.45 -4.31
N PRO A 111 -6.71 -15.57 -4.62
CA PRO A 111 -6.49 -16.29 -5.87
C PRO A 111 -6.65 -15.38 -7.10
N GLY A 112 -5.70 -15.48 -8.04
CA GLY A 112 -5.67 -14.65 -9.23
C GLY A 112 -5.00 -13.29 -9.06
N ARG A 113 -4.52 -12.94 -7.86
CA ARG A 113 -3.65 -11.78 -7.66
C ARG A 113 -2.38 -11.91 -8.51
N THR A 114 -1.96 -10.82 -9.11
CA THR A 114 -0.78 -10.77 -9.98
C THR A 114 0.39 -10.01 -9.34
N VAL A 115 1.61 -10.34 -9.76
CA VAL A 115 2.83 -9.60 -9.35
C VAL A 115 2.73 -8.11 -9.72
N THR A 116 2.12 -7.79 -10.86
CA THR A 116 1.91 -6.41 -11.31
C THR A 116 1.03 -5.64 -10.34
N GLU A 117 -0.03 -6.23 -9.81
CA GLU A 117 -0.91 -5.59 -8.83
C GLU A 117 -0.23 -5.40 -7.48
N VAL A 118 0.53 -6.40 -7.01
CA VAL A 118 1.31 -6.30 -5.76
C VAL A 118 2.38 -5.21 -5.89
N ARG A 119 3.09 -5.17 -7.02
CA ARG A 119 4.07 -4.12 -7.34
C ARG A 119 3.41 -2.75 -7.39
N ALA A 120 2.26 -2.62 -8.03
CA ALA A 120 1.52 -1.36 -8.10
C ALA A 120 1.06 -0.88 -6.73
N LEU A 121 0.68 -1.80 -5.83
CA LEU A 121 0.36 -1.47 -4.44
C LEU A 121 1.59 -0.94 -3.68
N LEU A 122 2.74 -1.62 -3.78
CA LEU A 122 3.98 -1.19 -3.13
C LEU A 122 4.46 0.17 -3.65
N LEU A 123 4.38 0.40 -4.96
CA LEU A 123 4.71 1.69 -5.57
C LEU A 123 3.81 2.81 -5.06
N ALA A 124 2.49 2.57 -5.03
CA ALA A 124 1.54 3.55 -4.51
C ALA A 124 1.78 3.83 -3.01
N GLY A 125 2.09 2.82 -2.21
CA GLY A 125 2.49 3.00 -0.81
C GLY A 125 3.78 3.81 -0.65
N ALA A 126 4.79 3.57 -1.50
CA ALA A 126 6.04 4.32 -1.48
C ALA A 126 5.81 5.79 -1.88
N ALA A 127 5.01 6.03 -2.91
CA ALA A 127 4.63 7.37 -3.34
C ALA A 127 3.84 8.10 -2.23
N TYR A 128 2.88 7.42 -1.60
CA TYR A 128 2.15 7.94 -0.45
C TYR A 128 3.08 8.38 0.67
N ALA A 129 3.98 7.47 1.09
CA ALA A 129 4.87 7.72 2.21
C ALA A 129 5.82 8.89 1.95
N ARG A 130 6.31 9.06 0.72
CA ARG A 130 7.11 10.26 0.35
C ARG A 130 6.30 11.54 0.42
N ARG A 131 5.04 11.49 -0.01
CA ARG A 131 4.21 12.67 -0.21
C ARG A 131 3.63 13.21 1.09
N TYR A 132 3.22 12.30 1.98
CA TYR A 132 2.44 12.61 3.18
C TYR A 132 3.11 12.17 4.48
N GLY A 133 4.16 11.37 4.42
CA GLY A 133 4.91 10.97 5.61
C GLY A 133 5.75 12.10 6.20
N PRO A 134 6.08 12.01 7.50
CA PRO A 134 6.95 12.98 8.16
C PRO A 134 8.36 12.91 7.58
N ALA A 135 9.06 14.04 7.65
CA ALA A 135 10.45 14.18 7.23
C ALA A 135 11.37 13.22 8.00
#